data_AF-A0A8B6BMH6-F1
#
_entry.id   AF-A0A8B6BMH6-F1
#
_cell.length_a   1.000
_cell.length_b   1.000
_cell.length_c   1.000
_cell.angle_alpha   90.00
_cell.angle_beta   90.00
_cell.angle_gamma   90.00
#
_symmetry.space_group_name_H-M   'P 1'
#
loop_
_entity.id
_entity.type
_entity.pdbx_description
1 polymer ?
#
loop_
_entity_poly.entity_id
_entity_poly.type
_entity_poly.pdbx_seq_one_letter_code
_entity_poly.pdbx_strand_id
1 'polypeptide(L)'
;MEEVDEGDLKLKRGKICIEKRSSSVNLSINEWTSAFMVFMSVYIEKYCTRAQELLKYMRDIRLAATRSENWATYDEQFRLKIEKNPNLSWGNIH
;
A
#
# COMPACT_ATOMS: atom_id res chain seq x y z
N MET A 1 24.02 -0.15 11.25
CA MET A 1 22.66 0.04 10.69
C MET A 1 22.33 -1.30 10.05
N GLU A 2 21.68 -2.20 10.79
CA GLU A 2 21.37 -3.55 10.29
C GLU A 2 20.24 -3.44 9.26
N GLU A 3 20.53 -3.86 8.02
CA GLU A 3 19.50 -4.15 7.03
C GLU A 3 18.67 -5.33 7.55
N VAL A 4 17.45 -5.03 7.99
CA VAL A 4 16.46 -6.08 8.29
C VAL A 4 15.95 -6.57 6.95
N ASP A 5 16.45 -7.73 6.53
CA ASP A 5 16.11 -8.36 5.25
C ASP A 5 14.69 -8.93 5.34
N GLU A 6 13.71 -8.16 4.87
CA GLU A 6 12.27 -8.49 4.92
C GLU A 6 11.94 -9.44 3.75
N GLY A 7 11.71 -10.72 4.04
CA GLY A 7 11.43 -11.75 3.03
C GLY A 7 10.79 -13.03 3.57
N ASP A 8 10.24 -13.85 2.68
CA ASP A 8 9.58 -15.11 3.04
C ASP A 8 10.63 -16.17 3.41
N LEU A 9 10.47 -16.83 4.57
CA LEU A 9 11.33 -17.94 4.99
C LEU A 9 11.01 -19.19 4.16
N LYS A 10 11.98 -19.69 3.39
CA LYS A 10 11.84 -20.97 2.66
C LYS A 10 12.93 -21.95 3.05
N LEU A 11 12.54 -23.20 3.24
CA LEU A 11 13.47 -24.31 3.45
C LEU A 11 13.90 -24.87 2.10
N LYS A 12 15.15 -24.64 1.69
CA LYS A 12 15.73 -25.22 0.47
C LYS A 12 16.90 -26.12 0.86
N ARG A 13 16.81 -27.42 0.52
CA ARG A 13 17.87 -28.43 0.75
C ARG A 13 18.39 -28.45 2.21
N GLY A 14 17.48 -28.37 3.18
CA GLY A 14 17.82 -28.42 4.61
C GLY A 14 18.45 -27.13 5.17
N LYS A 15 18.50 -26.04 4.40
CA LYS A 15 18.92 -24.72 4.86
C LYS A 15 17.74 -23.75 4.79
N ILE A 16 17.61 -22.90 5.81
CA ILE A 16 16.65 -21.80 5.81
C ILE A 16 17.26 -20.68 4.99
N CYS A 17 16.58 -20.27 3.93
CA CYS A 17 16.99 -19.17 3.06
C CYS A 17 15.90 -18.09 3.10
N ILE A 18 16.33 -16.83 3.18
CA ILE A 18 15.48 -15.67 2.91
C ILE A 18 15.46 -15.51 1.39
N GLU A 19 14.31 -15.76 0.78
CA GLU A 19 14.12 -15.49 -0.64
C GLU A 19 13.38 -14.15 -0.76
N LYS A 20 13.97 -13.18 -1.48
CA LYS A 20 13.27 -11.95 -1.84
C LYS A 20 11.98 -12.36 -2.54
N ARG A 21 10.84 -11.92 -2.00
CA ARG A 21 9.53 -12.23 -2.55
C ARG A 21 9.45 -11.66 -3.97
N SER A 22 9.62 -12.50 -4.98
CA SER A 22 9.37 -12.15 -6.37
C SER A 22 7.87 -12.23 -6.67
N SER A 23 7.03 -11.60 -5.84
CA SER A 23 5.66 -11.34 -6.24
C SER A 23 5.67 -10.13 -7.16
N SER A 24 6.17 -10.30 -8.38
CA SER A 24 5.99 -9.33 -9.46
C SER A 24 4.53 -9.39 -9.93
N VAL A 25 3.59 -9.12 -9.01
CA VAL A 25 2.27 -8.64 -9.42
C VAL A 25 2.55 -7.22 -9.85
N ASN A 26 2.74 -7.02 -11.16
CA ASN A 26 2.76 -5.69 -11.76
C ASN A 26 1.34 -5.12 -11.64
N LEU A 27 0.98 -4.66 -10.44
CA LEU A 27 -0.29 -4.02 -10.19
C LEU A 27 -0.30 -2.72 -10.99
N SER A 28 -1.12 -2.63 -12.02
CA SER A 28 -1.27 -1.38 -12.76
C SER A 28 -1.98 -0.35 -11.90
N ILE A 29 -1.71 0.93 -12.14
CA ILE A 29 -2.39 2.01 -11.42
C ILE A 29 -3.91 1.99 -11.64
N ASN A 30 -4.37 1.45 -12.78
CA ASN A 30 -5.80 1.30 -13.08
C ASN A 30 -6.43 0.18 -12.23
N GLU A 31 -5.80 -0.99 -12.14
CA GLU A 31 -6.26 -2.08 -11.27
C GLU A 31 -6.27 -1.64 -9.81
N TRP A 32 -5.21 -0.95 -9.36
CA TRP A 32 -5.15 -0.37 -8.03
C TRP A 32 -6.30 0.62 -7.80
N THR A 33 -6.58 1.51 -8.76
CA THR A 33 -7.67 2.50 -8.64
C THR A 33 -9.02 1.80 -8.51
N SER A 34 -9.30 0.79 -9.33
CA SER A 34 -10.55 0.02 -9.26
C SER A 34 -10.71 -0.68 -7.90
N ALA A 35 -9.65 -1.34 -7.42
CA ALA A 35 -9.66 -1.97 -6.10
C ALA A 35 -9.84 -0.93 -4.96
N PHE A 36 -9.18 0.22 -5.09
CA PHE A 36 -9.27 1.29 -4.09
C PHE A 36 -10.66 1.93 -4.04
N MET A 37 -11.37 2.03 -5.17
CA MET A 37 -12.75 2.50 -5.19
C MET A 37 -13.69 1.54 -4.44
N VAL A 38 -13.51 0.23 -4.59
CA VAL A 38 -14.27 -0.78 -3.82
C VAL A 38 -13.95 -0.70 -2.32
N PHE A 39 -12.68 -0.54 -1.97
CA PHE A 39 -12.29 -0.30 -0.58
C PHE A 39 -12.94 0.97 -0.04
N MET A 40 -12.89 2.07 -0.79
CA MET A 40 -13.48 3.35 -0.40
C MET A 40 -14.98 3.23 -0.18
N SER A 41 -15.71 2.54 -1.06
CA SER A 41 -17.17 2.41 -0.96
C SER A 41 -17.59 1.73 0.35
N VAL A 42 -16.87 0.70 0.79
CA VAL A 42 -17.14 0.02 2.07
C VAL A 42 -16.66 0.88 3.25
N TYR A 43 -15.50 1.51 3.14
CA TYR A 43 -14.91 2.26 4.24
C TYR A 43 -15.74 3.50 4.63
N ILE A 44 -16.28 4.21 3.64
CA ILE A 44 -17.09 5.42 3.86
C ILE A 44 -18.49 5.13 4.41
N GLU A 45 -18.98 3.89 4.34
CA GLU A 45 -20.23 3.50 5.03
C GLU A 45 -20.11 3.71 6.55
N LYS A 46 -18.93 3.41 7.10
CA LYS A 46 -18.63 3.58 8.53
C LYS A 46 -18.03 4.95 8.85
N TYR A 47 -17.20 5.50 7.97
CA TYR A 47 -16.43 6.72 8.20
C TYR A 47 -16.69 7.78 7.11
N CYS A 48 -17.95 8.20 6.96
CA CYS A 48 -18.40 9.10 5.89
C CYS A 48 -17.63 10.42 5.82
N THR A 49 -17.18 10.96 6.97
CA THR A 49 -16.40 12.20 7.06
C THR A 49 -15.02 12.11 6.41
N ARG A 50 -14.52 10.89 6.13
CA ARG A 50 -13.20 10.65 5.54
C ARG A 50 -13.20 10.55 4.02
N ALA A 51 -14.36 10.69 3.37
CA ALA A 51 -14.48 10.57 1.91
C ALA A 51 -13.55 11.53 1.16
N GLN A 52 -13.48 12.81 1.58
CA GLN A 52 -12.59 13.81 0.97
C GLN A 52 -11.11 13.45 1.11
N GLU A 53 -10.72 12.89 2.26
CA GLU A 53 -9.34 12.47 2.52
C GLU A 53 -8.95 11.28 1.63
N LEU A 54 -9.84 10.31 1.48
CA LEU A 54 -9.64 9.14 0.62
C LEU A 54 -9.56 9.52 -0.87
N LEU A 55 -10.37 10.49 -1.31
CA LEU A 55 -10.30 11.03 -2.66
C LEU A 55 -8.96 11.74 -2.93
N LYS A 56 -8.49 12.54 -1.96
CA LYS A 56 -7.16 13.16 -2.03
C LYS A 56 -6.07 12.10 -2.10
N TYR A 57 -6.14 11.08 -1.24
CA TYR A 57 -5.20 9.95 -1.25
C TYR A 57 -5.15 9.23 -2.60
N MET A 58 -6.31 8.90 -3.16
CA MET A 58 -6.41 8.28 -4.49
C MET A 58 -5.75 9.13 -5.57
N ARG A 59 -5.99 10.45 -5.57
CA ARG A 59 -5.38 11.39 -6.51
C ARG A 59 -3.86 11.39 -6.37
N ASP A 60 -3.36 11.46 -5.15
CA ASP A 60 -1.93 11.60 -4.87
C ASP A 60 -1.16 10.31 -5.21
N ILE A 61 -1.72 9.12 -4.96
CA ILE A 61 -1.12 7.85 -5.41
C ILE A 61 -1.11 7.76 -6.95
N ARG A 62 -2.22 8.14 -7.61
CA ARG A 62 -2.26 8.20 -9.08
C ARG A 62 -1.23 9.16 -9.64
N LEU A 63 -1.02 10.31 -9.01
CA LEU A 63 0.03 11.25 -9.38
C LEU A 63 1.43 10.65 -9.14
N ALA A 64 1.66 9.98 -8.02
CA ALA A 64 2.92 9.30 -7.73
C ALA A 64 3.24 8.23 -8.78
N ALA A 65 2.24 7.45 -9.22
CA ALA A 65 2.39 6.46 -10.27
C ALA A 65 2.77 7.04 -11.65
N THR A 66 2.44 8.31 -11.91
CA THR A 66 2.93 9.00 -13.13
C THR A 66 4.38 9.48 -13.02
N ARG A 67 4.94 9.50 -11.81
CA ARG A 67 6.25 10.13 -11.50
C ARG A 67 7.32 9.15 -11.02
N SER A 68 6.92 8.01 -10.48
CA SER A 68 7.81 7.05 -9.83
C SER A 68 7.31 5.63 -10.03
N GLU A 69 8.21 4.67 -10.07
CA GLU A 69 7.91 3.24 -10.08
C GLU A 69 7.62 2.69 -8.66
N ASN A 70 8.03 3.41 -7.61
CA ASN A 70 7.94 2.95 -6.21
C ASN A 70 6.62 3.32 -5.51
N TRP A 71 5.63 3.83 -6.26
CA TRP A 71 4.34 4.27 -5.73
C TRP A 71 3.58 3.15 -5.01
N ALA A 72 3.71 1.90 -5.48
CA ALA A 72 3.03 0.75 -4.88
C ALA A 72 3.57 0.42 -3.49
N THR A 73 4.89 0.44 -3.32
CA THR A 73 5.53 0.28 -2.00
C THR A 73 5.17 1.41 -1.05
N TYR A 74 5.09 2.64 -1.55
CA TYR A 74 4.62 3.78 -0.77
C TYR A 74 3.17 3.59 -0.26
N ASP A 75 2.27 3.21 -1.16
CA ASP A 75 0.87 2.92 -0.85
C ASP A 75 0.74 1.84 0.24
N GLU A 76 1.46 0.73 0.10
CA GLU A 76 1.47 -0.37 1.09
C GLU A 76 1.94 0.13 2.47
N GLN A 77 3.08 0.82 2.52
CA GLN A 77 3.62 1.36 3.78
C GLN A 77 2.66 2.37 4.42
N PHE A 78 1.99 3.21 3.62
CA PHE A 78 1.02 4.17 4.12
C PHE A 78 -0.21 3.45 4.71
N ARG A 79 -0.76 2.46 4.01
CA ARG A 79 -1.91 1.70 4.50
C ARG A 79 -1.60 0.93 5.78
N LEU A 80 -0.40 0.37 5.91
CA LEU A 80 0.08 -0.25 7.17
C LEU A 80 0.18 0.76 8.33
N LYS A 81 0.57 2.01 8.06
CA LYS A 81 0.59 3.08 9.08
C LYS A 81 -0.83 3.42 9.54
N ILE A 82 -1.79 3.52 8.61
CA ILE A 82 -3.19 3.78 8.93
C ILE A 82 -3.80 2.63 9.73
N GLU A 83 -3.47 1.39 9.39
CA GLU A 83 -3.93 0.22 10.15
C GLU A 83 -3.44 0.26 11.60
N LYS A 84 -2.17 0.62 11.82
CA LYS A 84 -1.59 0.79 13.16
C LYS A 84 -2.18 1.96 13.93
N ASN A 85 -2.57 3.04 13.24
CA ASN A 85 -3.20 4.19 13.85
C ASN A 85 -4.35 4.72 12.99
N PRO A 86 -5.58 4.20 13.21
CA PRO A 86 -6.74 4.60 12.43
C PRO A 86 -7.14 6.06 12.59
N ASN A 87 -6.59 6.82 13.54
CA ASN A 87 -6.89 8.24 13.70
C ASN A 87 -6.07 9.14 12.76
N LEU A 88 -5.08 8.58 12.05
CA LEU A 88 -4.33 9.30 11.03
C LEU A 88 -5.24 9.67 9.85
N SER A 89 -5.03 10.87 9.31
CA SER A 89 -5.76 11.36 8.13
C SER A 89 -5.22 10.71 6.87
N TRP A 90 -6.13 10.26 6.00
CA TRP A 90 -5.76 9.78 4.66
C TRP A 90 -5.22 10.91 3.77
N GLY A 91 -5.54 12.17 4.10
CA GLY A 91 -5.19 13.34 3.30
C GLY A 91 -3.80 13.93 3.59
N ASN A 92 -3.09 13.44 4.61
CA ASN A 92 -1.76 13.90 4.96
C ASN A 92 -0.72 12.87 4.52
N ILE A 93 -0.36 12.97 3.25
CA ILE A 93 0.66 12.15 2.58
C ILE A 93 1.98 12.90 2.71
N HIS A 94 2.96 12.28 3.38
CA HIS A 94 4.32 12.79 3.55
C HIS A 94 5.32 11.76 3.05
#